data_AF-R7HLX9-F1
#
_entry.id   AF-R7HLX9-F1
#
_cell.length_a   1.000
_cell.length_b   1.000
_cell.length_c   1.000
_cell.angle_alpha   90.00
_cell.angle_beta   90.00
_cell.angle_gamma   90.00
#
_symmetry.space_group_name_H-M   'P 1'
#
loop_
_entity.id
_entity.type
_entity.pdbx_description
1 polymer ?
#
loop_
_entity_poly.entity_id
_entity_poly.type
_entity_poly.pdbx_seq_one_letter_code
_entity_poly.pdbx_strand_id
1 'polypeptide(L)' 'MFNKLFLIIKKVIIAILMIYTYNIIVFPLGITIAFNVFTIILIGIFGLPAVVGLCLFSILIF' A
#
# COMPACT_ATOMS: atom_id res chain seq x y z
N MET A 1 -19.46 -18.11 -7.05
CA MET A 1 -18.25 -17.96 -6.20
C MET A 1 -17.09 -17.23 -6.89
N PHE A 2 -16.98 -17.29 -8.23
CA PHE A 2 -15.99 -16.55 -9.04
C PHE A 2 -15.94 -15.03 -8.75
N ASN A 3 -17.08 -14.39 -8.49
CA ASN A 3 -17.15 -12.95 -8.22
C ASN A 3 -16.35 -12.53 -6.97
N LYS A 4 -16.27 -13.37 -5.93
CA LYS A 4 -15.51 -13.05 -4.71
C LYS A 4 -14.01 -13.12 -4.94
N LEU A 5 -13.55 -14.12 -5.70
CA LEU A 5 -12.14 -14.29 -6.07
C LEU A 5 -11.65 -13.12 -6.92
N PHE A 6 -12.45 -12.69 -7.90
CA PHE A 6 -12.14 -11.52 -8.73
C PHE A 6 -12.05 -10.23 -7.91
N LEU A 7 -12.92 -10.05 -6.91
CA LEU A 7 -12.86 -8.90 -5.99
C LEU A 7 -11.56 -8.88 -5.17
N ILE A 8 -11.08 -10.04 -4.72
CA ILE A 8 -9.82 -10.16 -3.98
C ILE A 8 -8.64 -9.79 -4.88
N ILE A 9 -8.58 -10.35 -6.08
CA ILE A 9 -7.51 -10.05 -7.05
C ILE A 9 -7.50 -8.55 -7.39
N LYS A 10 -8.68 -7.95 -7.63
CA LYS A 10 -8.81 -6.52 -7.88
C LYS A 10 -8.27 -5.68 -6.71
N LYS A 11 -8.56 -6.06 -5.46
CA LYS A 11 -8.03 -5.37 -4.27
C LYS A 11 -6.51 -5.43 -4.20
N VAL A 12 -5.91 -6.59 -4.50
CA VAL A 12 -4.45 -6.76 -4.51
C VAL A 12 -3.81 -5.86 -5.57
N ILE A 13 -4.37 -5.83 -6.79
CA ILE A 13 -3.87 -4.96 -7.87
C ILE A 13 -3.93 -3.48 -7.46
N ILE A 14 -5.04 -3.05 -6.87
CA ILE A 14 -5.20 -1.67 -6.38
C ILE A 14 -4.19 -1.36 -5.27
N ALA A 15 -3.96 -2.29 -4.34
CA ALA A 15 -2.99 -2.11 -3.27
C ALA A 15 -1.56 -1.96 -3.81
N ILE A 16 -1.17 -2.80 -4.78
CA ILE A 16 0.14 -2.72 -5.44
C ILE A 16 0.32 -1.37 -6.15
N LEU A 17 -0.71 -0.91 -6.89
CA LEU A 17 -0.69 0.40 -7.54
C LEU A 17 -0.56 1.54 -6.53
N MET A 18 -1.28 1.48 -5.40
CA MET A 18 -1.16 2.50 -4.36
C MET A 18 0.23 2.58 -3.76
N ILE A 19 0.85 1.43 -3.44
CA ILE A 19 2.23 1.39 -2.92
C ILE A 19 3.20 1.98 -3.96
N TYR A 20 3.01 1.63 -5.23
CA TYR A 20 3.86 2.13 -6.31
C TYR A 20 3.76 3.65 -6.47
N THR A 21 2.53 4.18 -6.56
CA THR A 21 2.30 5.62 -6.65
C THR A 21 2.87 6.36 -5.44
N TYR A 22 2.68 5.82 -4.24
CA TYR A 22 3.27 6.37 -3.03
C TYR A 22 4.80 6.45 -3.11
N ASN A 23 5.46 5.34 -3.47
CA ASN A 23 6.91 5.28 -3.53
C ASN A 23 7.48 6.27 -4.56
N ILE A 24 6.78 6.54 -5.67
CA ILE A 24 7.19 7.58 -6.63
C ILE A 24 7.12 8.98 -6.01
N ILE A 25 6.02 9.30 -5.33
CA ILE A 25 5.79 10.64 -4.75
C ILE A 25 6.80 10.92 -3.63
N VAL A 26 7.09 9.91 -2.82
CA VAL A 26 7.92 10.04 -1.60
C VAL A 26 9.38 9.67 -1.85
N PHE A 27 9.73 9.23 -3.06
CA PHE A 27 11.11 8.98 -3.49
C PHE A 27 12.10 10.09 -3.09
N PRO A 28 11.79 11.41 -3.22
CA PRO A 28 12.71 12.47 -2.84
C PRO A 28 13.03 12.52 -1.33
N LEU A 29 12.14 11.98 -0.49
CA LEU A 29 12.31 11.95 0.96
C LEU A 29 13.14 10.74 1.43
N GLY A 30 13.51 9.82 0.52
CA GLY A 30 14.25 8.60 0.85
C GLY A 30 13.42 7.55 1.63
N ILE A 31 12.15 7.83 1.89
CA ILE A 31 11.24 6.97 2.65
C ILE A 31 10.45 6.12 1.66
N THR A 32 10.75 4.82 1.61
CA THR A 32 10.06 3.87 0.73
C THR A 32 9.34 2.80 1.53
N ILE A 33 8.14 2.43 1.09
CA ILE A 33 7.40 1.28 1.61
C ILE A 33 7.81 0.05 0.81
N ALA A 34 8.30 -0.97 1.50
CA ALA A 34 8.65 -2.25 0.88
C ALA A 34 7.41 -3.00 0.37
N PHE A 35 7.55 -3.65 -0.79
CA PHE A 35 6.54 -4.56 -1.34
C PHE A 35 6.60 -5.92 -0.65
N ASN A 36 5.87 -6.06 0.45
CA ASN A 36 5.76 -7.29 1.22
C ASN A 36 4.30 -7.76 1.26
N VAL A 37 4.10 -9.05 1.49
CA VAL A 37 2.74 -9.64 1.64
C VAL A 37 1.96 -8.92 2.74
N PHE A 38 2.62 -8.57 3.85
CA PHE A 38 2.00 -7.80 4.93
C PHE A 38 1.54 -6.40 4.50
N THR A 39 2.38 -5.63 3.79
CA THR A 39 2.02 -4.27 3.36
C THR A 39 0.90 -4.30 2.33
N ILE A 40 0.92 -5.26 1.41
CA ILE A 40 -0.14 -5.47 0.41
C ILE A 40 -1.47 -5.84 1.08
N ILE A 41 -1.46 -6.72 2.09
CA ILE A 41 -2.68 -7.08 2.83
C ILE A 41 -3.21 -5.87 3.62
N LEU A 42 -2.33 -5.15 4.33
CA LEU A 42 -2.71 -4.01 5.14
C LEU A 42 -3.40 -2.93 4.27
N ILE A 43 -2.78 -2.60 3.14
CA ILE A 43 -3.29 -1.61 2.18
C ILE A 43 -4.50 -2.16 1.42
N GLY A 44 -4.59 -3.46 1.16
CA GLY A 44 -5.77 -4.09 0.56
C GLY A 44 -7.01 -4.06 1.46
N ILE A 45 -6.83 -4.03 2.78
CA ILE A 45 -7.91 -3.94 3.77
C ILE A 45 -8.29 -2.48 4.04
N PHE A 46 -7.31 -1.64 4.36
CA PHE A 46 -7.54 -0.26 4.81
C PHE A 46 -7.48 0.78 3.68
N GLY A 47 -6.89 0.45 2.53
CA GLY A 47 -6.78 1.35 1.37
C GLY A 47 -5.81 2.51 1.60
N LEU A 48 -6.20 3.67 1.08
CA LEU A 48 -5.43 4.91 1.13
C LEU A 48 -5.10 5.38 2.56
N PRO A 49 -6.00 5.26 3.58
CA PRO A 49 -5.66 5.51 4.97
C PRO A 49 -4.42 4.74 5.49
N ALA A 50 -4.26 3.47 5.11
CA ALA A 50 -3.10 2.69 5.53
C ALA A 50 -1.80 3.18 4.89
N VAL A 51 -1.86 3.61 3.63
CA VAL A 51 -0.70 4.21 2.95
C VAL A 51 -0.27 5.44 3.73
N VAL A 52 -1.17 6.40 3.95
CA VAL A 52 -0.89 7.65 4.69
C VAL A 52 -0.37 7.37 6.10
N GLY A 53 -0.98 6.42 6.81
CA GLY A 53 -0.53 6.01 8.15
C GLY A 53 0.90 5.46 8.15
N LEU A 54 1.24 4.62 7.17
CA LEU A 54 2.61 4.11 7.00
C LEU A 54 3.59 5.23 6.64
N CYS A 55 3.17 6.23 5.85
CA CYS A 55 4.01 7.39 5.57
C CYS A 55 4.34 8.15 6.86
N LEU A 56 3.32 8.51 7.62
CA LEU A 56 3.46 9.30 8.85
C LEU A 56 4.30 8.54 9.88
N PHE A 57 4.08 7.23 10.00
CA PHE A 57 4.89 6.38 10.87
C PHE A 57 6.36 6.38 10.46
N SER A 58 6.66 6.23 9.18
CA SER A 58 8.04 6.28 8.69
C SER A 58 8.69 7.65 8.86
N ILE A 59 7.93 8.75 8.77
CA ILE A 59 8.44 10.12 9.00
C ILE A 59 8.68 10.41 10.48
N LEU A 60 7.89 9.82 11.38
CA LEU A 60 8.01 10.06 12.83
C LEU A 60 9.15 9.26 13.49
N ILE A 61 9.56 8.16 12.87
CA ILE A 61 10.56 7.23 13.42
C ILE A 61 11.97 7.50 12.86
N PHE A 62 12.04 8.11 11.69
CA PHE A 62 13.28 8.51 11.03
C PHE A 62 13.65 9.95 11.40
#